data_AF-A0A4Q5Y5W1-F1
#
_entry.id   AF-A0A4Q5Y5W1-F1
#
_cell.length_a   1.000
_cell.length_b   1.000
_cell.length_c   1.000
_cell.angle_alpha   90.00
_cell.angle_beta   90.00
_cell.angle_gamma   90.00
#
_symmetry.space_group_name_H-M   'P 1'
#
loop_
_entity.id
_entity.type
_entity.pdbx_description
1 polymer ?
#
loop_
_entity_poly.entity_id
_entity_poly.type
_entity_poly.pdbx_seq_one_letter_code
_entity_poly.pdbx_strand_id
1 'polypeptide(L)'
;MKFRPKEQSQAKRQLKLKILTNELILTDPPFKSCHASTLVELKDGSVLAAWFGGEQEGHKEVAIWTARRMGNKWSKPVKHADGRINDTLTFPCWNPVLFRTAANELFLYYKVGPSPREWWGMMKSSKDNGVSWSEPIRLPDGILGPIKNKPLQLKDGTILHPSS
;
A
#
# COMPACT_ATOMS: atom_id res chain seq x y z
N MET A 1 10.47 7.06 -59.80
CA MET A 1 10.73 6.74 -58.37
C MET A 1 9.40 6.72 -57.63
N LYS A 2 8.94 5.55 -57.15
CA LYS A 2 7.74 5.43 -56.30
C LYS A 2 8.20 5.18 -54.86
N PHE A 3 7.94 6.11 -53.95
CA PHE A 3 8.15 5.91 -52.52
C PHE A 3 7.07 4.96 -51.98
N ARG A 4 7.47 3.86 -51.33
CA ARG A 4 6.61 3.05 -50.46
C ARG A 4 6.96 3.39 -49.01
N PRO A 5 6.00 3.71 -48.12
CA PRO A 5 6.26 3.72 -46.70
C PRO A 5 6.38 2.27 -46.21
N LYS A 6 7.41 1.96 -45.43
CA LYS A 6 7.48 0.72 -44.65
C LYS A 6 6.58 0.90 -43.42
N GLU A 7 5.45 0.19 -43.36
CA GLU A 7 4.79 -0.11 -42.10
C GLU A 7 5.69 -1.05 -41.29
N GLN A 8 6.21 -0.57 -40.16
CA GLN A 8 6.66 -1.45 -39.10
C GLN A 8 5.57 -1.50 -38.03
N SER A 9 4.65 -2.43 -38.21
CA SER A 9 3.74 -2.87 -37.16
C SER A 9 4.56 -3.57 -36.07
N GLN A 10 4.79 -2.88 -34.94
CA GLN A 10 5.27 -3.54 -33.73
C GLN A 10 4.14 -4.38 -33.16
N ALA A 11 4.23 -5.70 -33.31
CA ALA A 11 3.31 -6.63 -32.69
C ALA A 11 3.38 -6.49 -31.16
N LYS A 12 2.26 -6.10 -30.53
CA LYS A 12 2.11 -6.09 -29.07
C LYS A 12 2.32 -7.52 -28.53
N ARG A 13 3.42 -7.74 -27.80
CA ARG A 13 3.70 -9.02 -27.15
C ARG A 13 2.65 -9.27 -26.06
N GLN A 14 1.76 -10.23 -26.30
CA GLN A 14 0.74 -10.62 -25.32
C GLN A 14 1.40 -11.47 -24.23
N LEU A 15 1.50 -10.93 -23.02
CA LEU A 15 2.02 -11.66 -21.86
C LEU A 15 1.05 -12.80 -21.51
N LYS A 16 1.53 -14.04 -21.49
CA LYS A 16 0.79 -15.18 -20.92
C LYS A 16 0.97 -15.18 -19.41
N LEU A 17 -0.04 -14.72 -18.70
CA LEU A 17 -0.07 -14.72 -17.23
C LEU A 17 -0.69 -16.03 -16.73
N LYS A 18 -0.09 -16.61 -15.69
CA LYS A 18 -0.65 -17.77 -14.96
C LYS A 18 -0.99 -17.33 -13.54
N ILE A 19 -2.22 -17.60 -13.12
CA ILE A 19 -2.60 -17.45 -11.71
C ILE A 19 -1.88 -18.54 -10.92
N LEU A 20 -0.99 -18.15 -10.02
CA LEU A 20 -0.30 -19.08 -9.11
C LEU A 20 -1.19 -19.46 -7.92
N THR A 21 -1.98 -18.50 -7.44
CA THR A 21 -2.78 -18.65 -6.22
C THR A 21 -3.95 -17.66 -6.25
N ASN A 22 -5.10 -18.07 -5.72
CA ASN A 22 -6.27 -17.22 -5.47
C ASN A 22 -6.86 -17.61 -4.11
N GLU A 23 -6.89 -16.68 -3.17
CA GLU A 23 -7.23 -16.93 -1.76
C GLU A 23 -7.99 -15.73 -1.19
N LEU A 24 -8.88 -15.99 -0.24
CA LEU A 24 -9.48 -14.96 0.62
C LEU A 24 -8.58 -14.73 1.84
N ILE A 25 -8.21 -13.48 2.11
CA ILE A 25 -7.38 -13.12 3.28
C ILE A 25 -8.23 -13.05 4.55
N LEU A 26 -9.47 -12.54 4.45
CA LEU A 26 -10.33 -12.20 5.58
C LEU A 26 -11.53 -13.14 5.65
N THR A 27 -11.52 -14.08 6.60
CA THR A 27 -12.67 -14.96 6.86
C THR A 27 -13.57 -14.44 7.97
N ASP A 28 -12.99 -13.74 8.95
CA ASP A 28 -13.69 -13.18 10.11
C ASP A 28 -13.05 -11.82 10.47
N PRO A 29 -13.34 -10.75 9.70
CA PRO A 29 -12.71 -9.45 9.90
C PRO A 29 -13.28 -8.72 11.13
N PRO A 30 -12.44 -7.99 11.89
CA PRO A 30 -12.89 -7.18 13.04
C PRO A 30 -13.59 -5.86 12.63
N PHE A 31 -13.96 -5.71 11.36
CA PHE A 31 -14.54 -4.51 10.77
C PHE A 31 -15.59 -4.90 9.73
N LYS A 32 -16.54 -4.00 9.46
CA LYS A 32 -17.65 -4.26 8.52
C LYS A 32 -17.27 -4.00 7.06
N SER A 33 -16.28 -3.15 6.82
CA SER A 33 -15.83 -2.78 5.48
C SER A 33 -14.31 -2.63 5.41
N CYS A 34 -13.74 -2.96 4.26
CA CYS A 34 -12.34 -2.71 3.92
C CYS A 34 -12.15 -2.37 2.43
N HIS A 35 -11.16 -1.54 2.12
CA HIS A 35 -10.90 -1.08 0.76
C HIS A 35 -9.43 -0.65 0.57
N ALA A 36 -9.05 -0.34 -0.68
CA ALA A 36 -7.71 0.05 -1.13
C ALA A 36 -6.57 -0.89 -0.65
N SER A 37 -6.61 -2.15 -1.09
CA SER A 37 -5.57 -3.12 -0.72
C SER A 37 -4.26 -2.91 -1.47
N THR A 38 -3.16 -3.26 -0.80
CA THR A 38 -1.79 -3.32 -1.34
C THR A 38 -1.12 -4.58 -0.80
N LEU A 39 -0.11 -5.09 -1.51
CA LEU A 39 0.74 -6.19 -1.04
C LEU A 39 2.19 -6.01 -1.44
N VAL A 40 3.11 -6.56 -0.67
CA VAL A 40 4.55 -6.60 -0.97
C VAL A 40 5.12 -7.96 -0.56
N GLU A 41 5.99 -8.51 -1.39
CA GLU A 41 6.81 -9.67 -1.01
C GLU A 41 7.96 -9.20 -0.12
N LEU A 42 8.25 -9.94 0.94
CA LEU A 42 9.26 -9.65 1.96
C LEU A 42 10.55 -10.45 1.71
N LYS A 43 11.60 -10.16 2.48
CA LYS A 43 12.92 -10.79 2.29
C LYS A 43 12.90 -12.30 2.56
N ASP A 44 12.05 -12.73 3.46
CA ASP A 44 11.87 -14.14 3.85
C ASP A 44 10.91 -14.90 2.90
N GLY A 45 10.47 -14.28 1.80
CA GLY A 45 9.52 -14.86 0.84
C GLY A 45 8.06 -14.84 1.32
N SER A 46 7.79 -14.31 2.53
CA SER A 46 6.41 -14.06 2.96
C SER A 46 5.81 -12.87 2.21
N VAL A 47 4.48 -12.78 2.17
CA VAL A 47 3.77 -11.65 1.57
C VAL A 47 3.07 -10.86 2.67
N LEU A 48 3.28 -9.56 2.72
CA LEU A 48 2.51 -8.66 3.58
C LEU A 48 1.44 -7.97 2.74
N ALA A 49 0.19 -8.07 3.14
CA ALA A 49 -0.92 -7.29 2.60
C ALA A 49 -1.35 -6.21 3.58
N ALA A 50 -1.85 -5.08 3.07
CA ALA A 50 -2.47 -4.02 3.86
C ALA A 50 -3.71 -3.48 3.17
N TRP A 51 -4.64 -2.91 3.95
CA TRP A 51 -5.85 -2.23 3.51
C TRP A 51 -6.31 -1.29 4.63
N PHE A 52 -7.19 -0.34 4.32
CA PHE A 52 -7.93 0.36 5.39
C PHE A 52 -9.24 -0.37 5.68
N GLY A 53 -9.68 -0.36 6.93
CA GLY A 53 -10.92 -1.03 7.35
C GLY A 53 -11.52 -0.44 8.62
N GLY A 54 -12.86 -0.50 8.71
CA GLY A 54 -13.65 0.04 9.80
C GLY A 54 -15.16 -0.19 9.60
N GLU A 55 -15.99 0.62 10.25
CA GLU A 55 -17.46 0.56 10.13
C GLU A 55 -17.93 0.83 8.69
N GLN A 56 -17.46 1.94 8.12
CA GLN A 56 -17.66 2.33 6.72
C GLN A 56 -16.53 3.27 6.28
N GLU A 57 -16.35 3.43 4.97
CA GLU A 57 -15.32 4.34 4.43
C GLU A 57 -15.52 5.77 4.97
N GLY A 58 -14.43 6.41 5.41
CA GLY A 58 -14.44 7.75 6.01
C GLY A 58 -14.91 7.83 7.47
N HIS A 59 -15.31 6.72 8.10
CA HIS A 59 -15.62 6.74 9.53
C HIS A 59 -14.35 7.00 10.36
N LYS A 60 -14.43 7.82 11.42
CA LYS A 60 -13.25 8.26 12.21
C LYS A 60 -12.35 7.12 12.74
N GLU A 61 -12.93 5.94 13.00
CA GLU A 61 -12.21 4.76 13.49
C GLU A 61 -11.63 3.87 12.36
N VAL A 62 -11.72 4.28 11.09
CA VAL A 62 -11.05 3.57 10.00
C VAL A 62 -9.55 3.60 10.23
N ALA A 63 -8.94 2.42 10.24
CA ALA A 63 -7.54 2.21 10.53
C ALA A 63 -6.87 1.43 9.39
N ILE A 64 -5.53 1.42 9.38
CA ILE A 64 -4.75 0.57 8.48
C ILE A 64 -4.48 -0.77 9.16
N TRP A 65 -4.90 -1.83 8.48
CA TRP A 65 -4.75 -3.21 8.88
C TRP A 65 -3.78 -3.92 7.95
N THR A 66 -3.03 -4.89 8.48
CA THR A 66 -2.20 -5.79 7.68
C THR A 66 -2.51 -7.25 7.99
N ALA A 67 -2.18 -8.13 7.06
CA ALA A 67 -2.03 -9.56 7.33
C ALA A 67 -0.82 -10.09 6.58
N ARG A 68 -0.14 -11.07 7.16
CA ARG A 68 1.03 -11.71 6.56
C ARG A 68 0.70 -13.12 6.09
N ARG A 69 1.10 -13.45 4.87
CA ARG A 69 1.07 -14.80 4.31
C ARG A 69 2.42 -15.48 4.52
N MET A 70 2.44 -16.57 5.28
CA MET A 70 3.61 -17.43 5.48
C MET A 70 3.27 -18.83 4.96
N GLY A 71 3.98 -19.29 3.93
CA GLY A 71 3.57 -20.48 3.19
C GLY A 71 2.15 -20.29 2.65
N ASN A 72 1.23 -21.21 2.93
CA ASN A 72 -0.17 -21.15 2.46
C ASN A 72 -1.17 -20.66 3.52
N LYS A 73 -0.73 -19.85 4.48
CA LYS A 73 -1.58 -19.36 5.58
C LYS A 73 -1.43 -17.85 5.76
N TRP A 74 -2.57 -17.18 5.92
CA TRP A 74 -2.64 -15.78 6.33
C TRP A 74 -2.74 -15.68 7.86
N SER A 75 -2.05 -14.69 8.43
CA SER A 75 -2.23 -14.30 9.83
C SER A 75 -3.59 -13.64 10.03
N LYS A 76 -4.02 -13.53 11.30
CA LYS A 76 -5.11 -12.62 11.65
C LYS A 76 -4.72 -11.17 11.30
N PRO A 77 -5.70 -10.31 10.96
CA PRO A 77 -5.45 -8.89 10.75
C PRO A 77 -4.86 -8.21 11.98
N VAL A 78 -3.88 -7.34 11.78
CA VAL A 78 -3.25 -6.53 12.83
C VAL A 78 -3.38 -5.05 12.46
N LYS A 79 -3.87 -4.24 13.39
CA LYS A 79 -3.94 -2.78 13.24
C LYS A 79 -2.54 -2.19 13.43
N HIS A 80 -2.03 -1.47 12.43
CA HIS A 80 -0.70 -0.84 12.51
C HIS A 80 -0.70 0.68 12.40
N ALA A 81 -1.79 1.29 11.94
CA ALA A 81 -1.96 2.73 12.00
C ALA A 81 -3.43 3.10 12.23
N ASP A 82 -3.65 4.13 13.03
CA ASP A 82 -4.92 4.84 13.12
C ASP A 82 -4.67 6.36 12.96
N GLY A 83 -5.73 7.14 12.85
CA GLY A 83 -5.65 8.59 12.65
C GLY A 83 -5.86 9.38 13.92
N ARG A 84 -5.51 8.83 15.09
CA ARG A 84 -5.61 9.54 16.37
C ARG A 84 -4.63 10.71 16.39
N ILE A 85 -5.15 11.92 16.61
CA ILE A 85 -4.36 13.15 16.70
C ILE A 85 -4.11 13.50 18.17
N ASN A 86 -5.14 13.36 19.00
CA ASN A 86 -5.10 13.53 20.44
C ASN A 86 -6.23 12.72 21.08
N ASP A 87 -6.47 12.89 22.38
CA ASP A 87 -7.44 12.08 23.14
C ASP A 87 -8.90 12.26 22.70
N THR A 88 -9.21 13.34 21.98
CA THR A 88 -10.58 13.69 21.58
C THR A 88 -10.79 13.69 20.06
N LEU A 89 -9.71 13.75 19.28
CA LEU A 89 -9.75 13.90 17.84
C LEU A 89 -9.07 12.72 17.14
N THR A 90 -9.86 12.03 16.33
CA THR A 90 -9.42 10.96 15.43
C THR A 90 -9.98 11.21 14.05
N PHE A 91 -9.15 11.06 13.03
CA PHE A 91 -9.57 11.08 11.63
C PHE A 91 -9.45 9.68 11.01
N PRO A 92 -10.25 9.37 9.96
CA PRO A 92 -10.09 8.12 9.24
C PRO A 92 -8.69 8.02 8.60
N CYS A 93 -8.17 6.79 8.57
CA CYS A 93 -7.05 6.42 7.72
C CYS A 93 -7.52 6.04 6.30
N TRP A 94 -6.63 6.22 5.33
CA TRP A 94 -6.92 5.93 3.93
C TRP A 94 -5.72 5.37 3.17
N ASN A 95 -6.01 4.70 2.06
CA ASN A 95 -5.12 4.29 0.98
C ASN A 95 -3.69 3.90 1.41
N PRO A 96 -3.52 2.73 2.05
CA PRO A 96 -2.20 2.23 2.37
C PRO A 96 -1.44 1.83 1.10
N VAL A 97 -0.14 2.08 1.10
CA VAL A 97 0.80 1.61 0.08
C VAL A 97 2.02 1.03 0.78
N LEU A 98 2.24 -0.28 0.57
CA LEU A 98 3.41 -0.99 1.05
C LEU A 98 4.51 -0.90 -0.01
N PHE A 99 5.71 -0.54 0.43
CA PHE A 99 6.87 -0.40 -0.44
C PHE A 99 8.14 -0.91 0.24
N ARG A 100 8.84 -1.85 -0.40
CA ARG A 100 10.13 -2.35 0.07
C ARG A 100 11.23 -1.83 -0.84
N THR A 101 12.25 -1.20 -0.26
CA THR A 101 13.43 -0.73 -1.00
C THR A 101 14.34 -1.89 -1.38
N ALA A 102 15.27 -1.66 -2.31
CA ALA A 102 16.34 -2.60 -2.64
C ALA A 102 17.23 -2.94 -1.42
N ALA A 103 17.32 -2.02 -0.44
CA ALA A 103 18.02 -2.24 0.83
C ALA A 103 17.20 -3.05 1.85
N ASN A 104 16.00 -3.54 1.48
CA ASN A 104 15.05 -4.25 2.34
C ASN A 104 14.44 -3.43 3.48
N GLU A 105 14.47 -2.10 3.38
CA GLU A 105 13.67 -1.27 4.27
C GLU A 105 12.21 -1.28 3.79
N LEU A 106 11.30 -1.51 4.73
CA LEU A 106 9.87 -1.57 4.43
C LEU A 106 9.19 -0.29 4.89
N PHE A 107 8.40 0.30 4.01
CA PHE A 107 7.59 1.49 4.27
C PHE A 107 6.10 1.17 4.13
N LEU A 108 5.32 1.77 5.02
CA LEU A 108 3.87 1.87 4.94
C LEU A 108 3.53 3.35 4.81
N TYR A 109 3.13 3.74 3.60
CA TYR A 109 2.53 5.05 3.34
C TYR A 109 1.02 4.93 3.50
N TYR A 110 0.38 5.93 4.07
CA TYR A 110 -1.07 6.00 4.24
C TYR A 110 -1.48 7.46 4.43
N LYS A 111 -2.77 7.75 4.46
CA LYS A 111 -3.28 9.12 4.60
C LYS A 111 -4.15 9.18 5.83
N VAL A 112 -4.21 10.36 6.43
CA VAL A 112 -5.10 10.68 7.55
C VAL A 112 -5.78 12.00 7.25
N GLY A 113 -7.06 12.12 7.59
CA GLY A 113 -7.82 13.36 7.47
C GLY A 113 -9.29 13.10 7.21
N PRO A 114 -10.16 14.12 7.30
CA PRO A 114 -11.61 13.95 7.28
C PRO A 114 -12.14 13.50 5.91
N SER A 115 -11.45 13.83 4.83
CA SER A 115 -11.85 13.50 3.46
C SER A 115 -10.62 13.38 2.54
N PRO A 116 -10.75 12.73 1.37
CA PRO A 116 -9.68 12.72 0.36
C PRO A 116 -9.25 14.11 -0.15
N ARG A 117 -10.06 15.16 0.10
CA ARG A 117 -9.72 16.55 -0.25
C ARG A 117 -8.86 17.23 0.81
N GLU A 118 -8.90 16.74 2.05
CA GLU A 118 -8.34 17.40 3.23
C GLU A 118 -7.36 16.52 4.00
N TRP A 119 -7.01 15.36 3.44
CA TRP A 119 -6.04 14.45 4.03
C TRP A 119 -4.60 14.90 3.85
N TRP A 120 -3.70 14.30 4.62
CA TRP A 120 -2.25 14.47 4.48
C TRP A 120 -1.56 13.11 4.46
N GLY A 121 -0.33 13.10 3.93
CA GLY A 121 0.49 11.91 3.85
C GLY A 121 1.11 11.55 5.20
N MET A 122 1.10 10.26 5.51
CA MET A 122 1.74 9.67 6.67
C MET A 122 2.64 8.52 6.23
N MET A 123 3.69 8.25 7.00
CA MET A 123 4.63 7.17 6.74
C MET A 123 5.03 6.49 8.05
N LYS A 124 5.16 5.17 7.99
CA LYS A 124 5.85 4.35 9.00
C LYS A 124 6.90 3.51 8.28
N SER A 125 8.02 3.23 8.94
CA SER A 125 9.02 2.29 8.45
C SER A 125 9.14 1.07 9.36
N SER A 126 9.63 -0.03 8.80
CA SER A 126 9.90 -1.27 9.51
C SER A 126 11.24 -1.85 9.07
N LYS A 127 11.99 -2.34 10.07
CA LYS A 127 13.28 -2.99 9.92
C LYS A 127 13.20 -4.51 10.13
N ASP A 128 12.03 -5.05 10.45
CA ASP A 128 11.80 -6.45 10.81
C ASP A 128 10.69 -7.10 9.96
N ASN A 129 10.67 -6.78 8.67
CA ASN A 129 9.69 -7.26 7.69
C ASN A 129 8.23 -6.87 8.02
N GLY A 130 7.99 -5.84 8.83
CA GLY A 130 6.65 -5.37 9.19
C GLY A 130 6.05 -6.12 10.37
N VAL A 131 6.88 -6.67 11.27
CA VAL A 131 6.41 -7.20 12.57
C VAL A 131 6.14 -6.02 13.50
N SER A 132 7.09 -5.10 13.60
CA SER A 132 6.95 -3.81 14.27
C SER A 132 7.16 -2.67 13.30
N TRP A 133 6.69 -1.49 13.69
CA TRP A 133 6.74 -0.28 12.87
C TRP A 133 7.16 0.90 13.74
N SER A 134 7.86 1.86 13.13
CA SER A 134 8.22 3.14 13.75
C SER A 134 6.98 3.91 14.21
N GLU A 135 7.20 4.92 15.04
CA GLU A 135 6.21 5.98 15.22
C GLU A 135 5.82 6.61 13.86
N PRO A 136 4.57 7.04 13.69
CA PRO A 136 4.10 7.61 12.44
C PRO A 136 4.71 9.00 12.22
N ILE A 137 5.16 9.24 11.00
CA ILE A 137 5.74 10.51 10.56
C ILE A 137 4.79 11.13 9.55
N ARG A 138 4.38 12.37 9.78
CA ARG A 138 3.66 13.18 8.79
C ARG A 138 4.63 13.62 7.69
N LEU A 139 4.25 13.39 6.45
CA LEU A 139 4.99 13.88 5.29
C LEU A 139 4.91 15.41 5.22
N PRO A 140 5.90 16.08 4.59
CA PRO A 140 5.88 17.53 4.43
C PRO A 140 4.56 18.03 3.82
N ASP A 141 4.15 19.25 4.19
CA ASP A 141 2.93 19.82 3.66
C ASP A 141 2.95 19.89 2.12
N GLY A 142 1.83 19.52 1.50
CA GLY A 142 1.72 19.37 0.04
C GLY A 142 2.24 18.04 -0.51
N ILE A 143 2.88 17.20 0.31
CA ILE A 143 3.39 15.87 -0.10
C ILE A 143 2.50 14.76 0.46
N LEU A 144 1.77 14.07 -0.40
CA LEU A 144 0.87 12.97 -0.02
C LEU A 144 1.55 11.59 -0.04
N GLY A 145 2.76 11.50 -0.62
CA GLY A 145 3.38 10.22 -0.95
C GLY A 145 2.60 9.48 -2.04
N PRO A 146 2.82 8.16 -2.20
CA PRO A 146 2.08 7.35 -3.17
C PRO A 146 0.62 7.25 -2.77
N ILE A 147 -0.34 7.53 -3.66
CA ILE A 147 -1.78 7.46 -3.32
C ILE A 147 -2.25 6.02 -3.32
N LYS A 148 -2.17 5.30 -4.44
CA LYS A 148 -2.58 3.90 -4.59
C LYS A 148 -1.47 3.04 -5.16
N ASN A 149 -0.76 3.54 -6.17
CA ASN A 149 0.24 2.74 -6.88
C ASN A 149 1.57 2.71 -6.13
N LYS A 150 2.29 1.59 -6.26
CA LYS A 150 3.59 1.41 -5.62
C LYS A 150 4.61 2.42 -6.15
N PRO A 151 5.47 2.98 -5.28
CA PRO A 151 6.64 3.72 -5.71
C PRO A 151 7.57 2.89 -6.60
N LEU A 152 8.36 3.57 -7.43
CA LEU A 152 9.45 2.98 -8.20
C LEU A 152 10.78 3.47 -7.64
N GLN A 153 11.70 2.55 -7.32
CA GLN A 153 13.07 2.92 -6.99
C GLN A 153 13.96 2.81 -8.22
N LEU A 154 14.68 3.89 -8.52
CA LEU A 154 15.68 3.96 -9.57
C LEU A 154 17.00 3.31 -9.12
N LYS A 155 17.90 3.06 -10.07
CA LYS A 155 19.20 2.41 -9.81
C LYS A 155 20.10 3.22 -8.87
N ASP A 156 19.96 4.54 -8.85
CA ASP A 156 20.70 5.46 -7.98
C ASP A 156 20.12 5.53 -6.55
N GLY A 157 19.04 4.80 -6.27
CA GLY A 157 18.36 4.79 -4.98
C GLY A 157 17.19 5.77 -4.88
N THR A 158 17.01 6.69 -5.83
CA THR A 158 15.90 7.64 -5.86
C THR A 158 14.56 6.92 -5.89
N ILE A 159 13.61 7.33 -5.05
CA ILE A 159 12.26 6.77 -5.00
C ILE A 159 11.28 7.76 -5.63
N LEU A 160 10.58 7.32 -6.68
CA LEU A 160 9.55 8.07 -7.37
C LEU A 160 8.18 7.64 -6.87
N HIS A 161 7.43 8.60 -6.31
CA HIS A 161 6.06 8.39 -5.87
C HIS A 161 5.07 8.77 -6.97
N PRO A 162 4.17 7.86 -7.39
CA PRO A 162 3.08 8.22 -8.30
C PRO A 162 1.99 9.01 -7.55
N SER A 163 1.39 9.99 -8.22
CA SER A 163 0.27 10.78 -7.70
C SER A 163 -1.11 10.11 -7.87
N SER A 164 -1.14 8.83 -8.25
CA SER A 164 -2.34 8.06 -8.65
C SER A 164 -2.86 7.14 -7.56
#